data_AF-A0A355DEB1-F1
#
_entry.id   AF-A0A355DEB1-F1
#
_cell.length_a   1.000
_cell.length_b   1.000
_cell.length_c   1.000
_cell.angle_alpha   90.00
_cell.angle_beta   90.00
_cell.angle_gamma   90.00
#
_symmetry.space_group_name_H-M   'P 1'
#
loop_
_entity.id
_entity.type
_entity.pdbx_description
1 polymer ?
#
loop_
_entity_poly.entity_id
_entity_poly.type
_entity_poly.pdbx_seq_one_letter_code
_entity_poly.pdbx_strand_id
1 'polypeptide(L)' 'MSTSADTPHLDLLVVGSGVAGLSAAVRAAEHGLSVGVLTKGMLEQATTRWAQG' A
#
# COMPACT_ATOMS: atom_id res chain seq x y z
N MET A 1 -12.53 -29.00 1.60
CA MET A 1 -11.30 -28.31 2.05
C MET A 1 -11.30 -26.94 1.39
N SER A 2 -12.07 -26.01 1.95
CA SER A 2 -12.24 -24.66 1.38
C SER A 2 -11.19 -23.75 1.98
N THR A 3 -10.18 -23.40 1.19
CA THR A 3 -9.22 -22.34 1.51
C THR A 3 -9.95 -21.01 1.34
N SER A 4 -10.77 -20.60 2.32
CA SER A 4 -11.12 -19.19 2.41
C SER A 4 -9.82 -18.47 2.72
N ALA A 5 -9.33 -17.67 1.77
CA ALA A 5 -8.13 -16.89 1.97
C ALA A 5 -8.31 -16.09 3.26
N ASP A 6 -7.43 -16.31 4.24
CA ASP A 6 -7.41 -15.53 5.48
C ASP A 6 -7.20 -14.08 5.06
N THR A 7 -8.27 -13.29 5.14
CA THR A 7 -8.24 -11.91 4.67
C THR A 7 -7.69 -11.10 5.83
N PRO A 8 -6.48 -10.55 5.72
CA PRO A 8 -5.90 -9.79 6.81
C PRO A 8 -6.84 -8.62 7.15
N HIS A 9 -7.11 -8.44 8.44
CA HIS A 9 -7.88 -7.29 8.89
C HIS A 9 -7.02 -6.03 8.80
N LEU A 10 -7.42 -5.11 7.94
CA LEU A 10 -6.76 -3.83 7.72
C LEU A 10 -7.70 -2.72 8.15
N ASP A 11 -7.18 -1.75 8.90
CA ASP A 11 -7.91 -0.54 9.23
C ASP A 11 -7.87 0.45 8.05
N LEU A 12 -6.85 0.35 7.19
CA LEU A 12 -6.69 1.16 5.98
C LEU A 12 -6.07 0.35 4.84
N LEU A 13 -6.66 0.45 3.64
CA LEU A 13 -6.08 -0.05 2.40
C LEU A 13 -5.75 1.12 1.46
N VAL A 14 -4.46 1.29 1.15
CA VAL A 14 -3.99 2.26 0.17
C VAL A 14 -3.87 1.59 -1.19
N VAL A 15 -4.54 2.12 -2.21
CA VAL A 15 -4.44 1.64 -3.59
C VAL A 15 -3.52 2.55 -4.39
N GLY A 16 -2.39 2.01 -4.80
CA GLY A 16 -1.33 2.72 -5.52
C GLY A 16 -0.11 2.99 -4.64
N SER A 17 1.07 2.78 -5.22
CA SER A 17 2.34 2.84 -4.50
C SER A 17 3.24 3.99 -4.93
N GLY A 18 2.64 5.10 -5.39
CA GLY A 18 3.35 6.35 -5.60
C GLY A 18 3.66 7.07 -4.29
N VAL A 19 4.36 8.21 -4.37
CA VAL A 19 4.80 8.98 -3.20
C VAL A 19 3.64 9.34 -2.27
N ALA A 20 2.51 9.83 -2.80
CA ALA A 20 1.36 10.21 -1.98
C ALA A 20 0.77 9.01 -1.22
N GLY A 21 0.64 7.86 -1.88
CA GLY A 21 0.11 6.64 -1.28
C GLY A 21 1.01 6.10 -0.17
N LEU A 22 2.32 6.03 -0.42
CA LEU A 22 3.28 5.57 0.58
C LEU A 22 3.42 6.55 1.75
N SER A 23 3.41 7.86 1.49
CA SER A 23 3.40 8.86 2.56
C SER A 23 2.17 8.74 3.45
N ALA A 24 0.99 8.52 2.87
CA ALA A 24 -0.23 8.27 3.63
C ALA A 24 -0.15 6.96 4.43
N ALA A 25 0.38 5.89 3.83
CA ALA A 25 0.52 4.60 4.49
C ALA A 25 1.45 4.66 5.72
N VAL A 26 2.61 5.31 5.58
CA VAL A 26 3.55 5.51 6.70
C VAL A 26 2.89 6.32 7.81
N ARG A 27 2.23 7.43 7.46
CA ARG A 27 1.58 8.27 8.48
C ARG A 27 0.45 7.54 9.21
N ALA A 28 -0.33 6.72 8.51
CA ALA A 28 -1.37 5.90 9.11
C ALA A 28 -0.78 4.83 10.06
N ALA A 29 0.33 4.20 9.67
CA ALA A 29 1.03 3.23 10.51
C ALA A 29 1.62 3.89 11.78
N GLU A 30 2.13 5.12 11.69
CA GLU A 30 2.59 5.90 12.86
C GLU A 30 1.47 6.19 13.87
N HIS A 31 0.21 6.23 13.42
CA HIS A 31 -0.98 6.34 14.27
C HIS A 31 -1.49 4.98 14.78
N GLY A 32 -0.76 3.88 14.53
CA GLY A 32 -1.07 2.55 15.03
C GLY A 32 -2.09 1.77 14.20
N LEU A 33 -2.41 2.21 12.98
CA LEU A 33 -3.34 1.50 12.10
C LEU A 33 -2.66 0.30 11.42
N SER A 34 -3.41 -0.79 11.26
CA SER A 34 -3.04 -1.89 10.36
C SER A 34 -3.27 -1.47 8.91
N VAL A 35 -2.18 -1.19 8.18
CA VAL A 35 -2.24 -0.63 6.82
C VAL A 35 -1.77 -1.64 5.78
N GLY A 36 -2.58 -1.84 4.73
CA GLY A 36 -2.17 -2.55 3.52
C GLY A 36 -1.94 -1.59 2.36
N VAL A 37 -0.96 -1.90 1.50
CA VAL A 37 -0.74 -1.17 0.24
C VAL A 37 -0.91 -2.15 -0.91
N LEU A 38 -1.87 -1.87 -1.79
CA LEU A 38 -2.11 -2.63 -3.01
C LEU A 38 -1.62 -1.84 -4.21
N THR A 39 -0.80 -2.46 -5.06
CA THR A 39 -0.33 -1.84 -6.29
C THR A 39 -0.34 -2.85 -7.43
N LYS A 40 -0.45 -2.35 -8.66
CA LYS A 40 -0.59 -3.18 -9.87
C LYS A 40 0.69 -3.97 -10.20
N GLY A 41 1.85 -3.47 -9.78
CA GLY A 41 3.16 -4.05 -10.09
C GLY A 41 4.11 -3.93 -8.92
N MET A 42 5.36 -4.37 -9.08
CA MET A 42 6.35 -4.21 -8.02
C MET A 42 6.52 -2.74 -7.64
N LEU A 43 6.78 -2.46 -6.36
CA LEU A 43 6.95 -1.11 -5.83
C LEU A 43 7.96 -0.29 -6.65
N GLU A 44 9.00 -0.97 -7.12
CA GLU A 44 10.06 -0.48 -8.00
C GLU A 44 9.59 0.09 -9.35
N GLN A 45 8.38 -0.23 -9.77
CA GLN A 45 7.78 0.20 -11.04
C GLN A 45 6.91 1.46 -10.86
N ALA A 46 6.82 2.02 -9.64
CA ALA A 46 6.06 3.25 -9.40
C ALA A 46 6.56 4.40 -10.30
N THR A 47 5.61 5.09 -10.93
CA THR A 47 5.88 6.18 -11.89
C THR A 47 6.67 7.34 -11.28
N THR A 48 6.64 7.52 -9.96
CA THR A 48 7.48 8.49 -9.26
C THR A 48 8.98 8.22 -9.37
N ARG A 49 9.41 6.96 -9.56
CA ARG A 49 10.82 6.64 -9.82
C ARG A 49 11.30 7.18 -11.16
N TRP A 50 10.39 7.34 -12.12
CA TRP A 50 10.66 7.81 -13.47
C TRP A 50 10.36 9.29 -13.65
N ALA A 51 10.02 10.02 -12.58
CA ALA A 51 9.79 11.46 -12.65
C ALA A 51 11.09 12.17 -13.02
N GLN A 52 11.11 12.81 -14.19
CA GLN A 52 12.21 13.66 -14.68
C GLN A 52 11.76 15.12 -14.51
N GLY A 53 11.92 15.64 -13.28
CA GLY A 53 11.76 17.06 -12.97
C GLY A 53 13.09 17.78 -13.03
#